data_AF-A0A6J4WYR0-F1
#
_entry.id   AF-A0A6J4WYR0-F1
#
_cell.length_a   1.000
_cell.length_b   1.000
_cell.length_c   1.000
_cell.angle_alpha   90.00
_cell.angle_beta   90.00
_cell.angle_gamma   90.00
#
_symmetry.space_group_name_H-M   'P 1'
#
loop_
_entity.id
_entity.type
_entity.pdbx_description
1 polymer ?
#
loop_
_entity_poly.entity_id
_entity_poly.type
_entity_poly.pdbx_seq_one_letter_code
_entity_poly.pdbx_strand_id
1 'polypeptide(L)' 'MEEDYATVTVTRNGEPVGIIMTPDRYEALLETIEILGDNKTLQSLKAPHKDFKSGRVYTHAEVWKD' A
#
# COMPACT_ATOMS: atom_id res chain seq x y z
N MET A 1 0.90 3.15 14.04
CA MET A 1 0.55 3.81 12.76
C MET A 1 1.66 4.72 12.25
N GLU A 2 2.15 5.70 13.02
CA GLU A 2 3.25 6.58 12.56
C GLU A 2 4.64 5.92 12.70
N GLU A 3 4.85 5.13 13.76
CA GLU A 3 6.07 4.33 13.95
C GLU A 3 6.22 3.19 12.92
N ASP A 4 5.12 2.62 12.45
CA ASP A 4 5.09 1.51 11.48
C ASP A 4 5.66 1.93 10.10
N TYR A 5 5.79 3.23 9.85
CA TYR A 5 6.31 3.79 8.60
C TYR A 5 7.51 4.75 8.79
N ALA A 6 8.21 4.64 9.92
CA ALA A 6 9.40 5.45 10.18
C ALA A 6 10.46 5.28 9.07
N THR A 7 11.05 6.40 8.65
CA THR A 7 12.11 6.44 7.63
C THR A 7 13.21 7.40 8.09
N VAL A 8 14.45 6.93 8.08
CA VAL A 8 15.63 7.67 8.52
C VAL A 8 16.66 7.73 7.40
N THR A 9 17.14 8.93 7.08
CA THR A 9 18.25 9.12 6.13
C THR A 9 19.59 8.94 6.84
N VAL A 10 20.45 8.08 6.30
CA VAL A 10 21.82 7.89 6.77
C VAL A 10 22.75 8.81 5.97
N THR A 11 23.53 9.62 6.67
CA THR A 11 24.49 10.55 6.07
C THR A 11 25.93 10.20 6.42
N ARG A 12 26.87 10.47 5.52
CA ARG A 12 28.32 10.42 5.78
C ARG A 12 28.96 11.73 5.33
N ASN A 13 29.60 12.45 6.25
CA ASN A 13 30.17 13.78 6.02
C ASN A 13 29.14 14.81 5.51
N GLY A 14 27.89 14.74 6.01
CA GLY A 14 26.79 15.61 5.58
C GLY A 14 26.06 15.15 4.32
N GLU A 15 26.61 14.18 3.57
CA GLU A 15 26.01 13.67 2.33
C GLU A 15 25.12 12.45 2.59
N PRO A 16 23.88 12.39 2.05
CA PRO A 16 23.04 11.20 2.12
C PRO A 16 23.68 10.01 1.40
N VAL A 17 23.79 8.88 2.09
CA VAL A 17 24.36 7.64 1.54
C VAL A 17 23.40 6.45 1.60
N GLY A 18 22.29 6.58 2.30
CA GLY A 18 21.29 5.51 2.37
C GLY A 18 20.05 5.92 3.15
N ILE A 19 19.06 5.03 3.15
CA ILE A 19 17.80 5.17 3.87
C ILE A 19 17.57 3.88 4.66
N ILE A 20 17.18 4.03 5.93
CA ILE A 20 16.65 2.94 6.76
C ILE A 20 15.15 3.16 6.91
N MET A 21 14.36 2.12 6.69
CA MET A 21 12.92 2.15 6.88
C MET A 21 12.45 0.83 7.50
N THR A 22 11.26 0.82 8.08
CA THR A 22 10.63 -0.43 8.54
C THR A 22 10.43 -1.38 7.36
N PRO A 23 10.49 -2.71 7.59
CA PRO A 23 10.18 -3.69 6.54
C PRO A 23 8.80 -3.44 5.91
N ASP A 24 7.77 -3.20 6.72
CA ASP A 24 6.40 -2.94 6.26
C ASP A 24 6.32 -1.70 5.35
N ARG A 25 7.11 -0.64 5.62
CA ARG A 25 7.20 0.53 4.73
C ARG A 25 7.81 0.17 3.39
N TYR A 26 8.89 -0.61 3.40
CA TYR A 26 9.59 -1.01 2.18
C TYR A 26 8.69 -1.86 1.29
N GLU A 27 8.07 -2.90 1.86
CA GLU A 27 7.17 -3.79 1.13
C GLU A 27 5.94 -3.05 0.59
N ALA A 28 5.31 -2.18 1.38
CA ALA A 28 4.17 -1.38 0.91
C ALA A 28 4.56 -0.43 -0.25
N LEU A 29 5.78 0.11 -0.26
CA LEU A 29 6.29 0.92 -1.37
C LEU A 29 6.51 0.07 -2.63
N LEU A 30 7.07 -1.14 -2.49
CA LEU A 30 7.25 -2.05 -3.61
C LEU A 30 5.91 -2.46 -4.22
N GLU A 31 4.95 -2.91 -3.40
CA GLU A 31 3.60 -3.26 -3.85
C GLU A 31 2.94 -2.08 -4.55
N THR A 32 3.04 -0.86 -3.99
CA THR A 32 2.48 0.34 -4.62
C THR A 32 3.08 0.58 -6.01
N ILE A 33 4.40 0.43 -6.17
CA ILE A 33 5.07 0.56 -7.47
C ILE A 33 4.59 -0.53 -8.46
N GLU A 34 4.43 -1.77 -8.00
CA GLU A 34 3.91 -2.87 -8.81
C GLU A 34 2.49 -2.59 -9.31
N ILE A 35 1.58 -2.17 -8.42
CA ILE A 35 0.22 -1.78 -8.78
C ILE A 35 0.24 -0.64 -9.80
N LEU A 36 1.07 0.40 -9.58
CA LEU A 36 1.16 1.55 -10.50
C LEU A 36 1.75 1.17 -11.87
N GLY A 37 2.63 0.17 -11.92
CA GLY A 37 3.24 -0.34 -13.14
C GLY A 37 2.30 -1.14 -14.03
N ASP A 38 1.22 -1.72 -13.46
CA ASP A 38 0.22 -2.46 -14.22
C ASP A 38 -1.10 -1.68 -14.37
N ASN A 39 -1.29 -1.11 -15.57
CA ASN A 39 -2.50 -0.37 -15.90
C ASN A 39 -3.77 -1.22 -15.76
N LYS A 40 -3.72 -2.53 -16.05
CA LYS A 40 -4.90 -3.40 -15.89
C LYS A 40 -5.32 -3.49 -14.44
N THR A 41 -4.35 -3.67 -13.54
CA THR A 41 -4.58 -3.67 -12.10
C THR A 41 -5.07 -2.31 -11.61
N LEU A 42 -4.51 -1.19 -12.08
CA LEU A 42 -5.05 0.14 -11.76
C LEU A 42 -6.51 0.33 -12.23
N GLN A 43 -6.85 -0.12 -13.44
CA GLN A 43 -8.23 -0.02 -13.94
C GLN A 43 -9.18 -0.89 -13.11
N SER A 44 -8.74 -2.09 -12.71
CA SER A 44 -9.57 -3.02 -11.96
C SER A 44 -9.98 -2.47 -10.60
N LEU A 45 -9.19 -1.56 -10.00
CA LEU A 45 -9.50 -0.91 -8.72
C LEU A 45 -10.61 0.16 -8.81
N LYS A 46 -10.91 0.72 -10.00
CA LYS A 46 -11.88 1.82 -10.14
C LYS A 46 -13.30 1.42 -9.74
N ALA A 47 -13.76 0.26 -10.18
CA ALA A 47 -15.11 -0.22 -9.88
C ALA A 47 -15.27 -0.60 -8.39
N PRO A 48 -14.39 -1.43 -7.80
CA PRO A 48 -14.40 -1.70 -6.37
C PRO A 48 -14.33 -0.46 -5.49
N HIS A 49 -13.55 0.56 -5.87
CA HIS A 49 -13.50 1.83 -5.13
C HIS A 49 -14.87 2.53 -5.07
N LYS A 50 -15.61 2.51 -6.18
CA LYS A 50 -16.98 3.04 -6.24
C LYS A 50 -17.93 2.16 -5.43
N ASP A 51 -17.82 0.85 -5.55
CA ASP A 51 -18.64 -0.12 -4.82
C ASP A 51 -18.51 0.06 -3.32
N PHE A 52 -17.26 0.09 -2.82
CA PHE A 52 -16.93 0.32 -1.42
C PHE A 52 -17.53 1.63 -0.90
N LYS A 53 -17.32 2.75 -1.61
CA LYS A 53 -17.90 4.06 -1.23
C LYS A 53 -19.42 4.08 -1.18
N SER A 54 -20.07 3.26 -2.00
CA SER A 54 -21.53 3.15 -2.05
C SER A 54 -22.10 2.07 -1.14
N GLY A 55 -21.28 1.41 -0.32
CA GLY A 55 -21.71 0.33 0.56
C GLY A 55 -22.09 -0.97 -0.16
N ARG A 56 -21.73 -1.14 -1.44
CA ARG A 56 -21.86 -2.41 -2.17
C ARG A 56 -20.73 -3.35 -1.76
N VAL A 57 -20.77 -3.80 -0.51
CA VAL A 57 -19.76 -4.68 0.10
C VAL A 57 -20.46 -5.85 0.77
N TYR A 58 -19.77 -6.97 0.85
CA TYR A 58 -20.20 -8.11 1.66
C TYR A 58 -19.30 -8.19 2.90
N THR A 59 -19.92 -8.44 4.04
CA THR A 59 -19.22 -8.81 5.27
C THR A 59 -18.66 -10.23 5.16
N HIS A 60 -17.69 -10.55 6.01
CA HIS A 60 -17.14 -11.91 6.09
C HIS A 60 -18.24 -12.97 6.25
N ALA A 61 -19.20 -12.74 7.15
CA ALA A 61 -20.30 -13.69 7.37
C ALA A 61 -21.25 -13.83 6.17
N GLU A 62 -21.45 -12.77 5.37
CA GLU A 62 -22.29 -12.83 4.16
C GLU A 62 -21.61 -13.60 3.03
N VAL A 63 -20.28 -13.51 2.91
CA VAL A 63 -19.51 -14.24 1.88
C VAL A 63 -19.48 -15.74 2.17
N TRP A 64 -19.41 -16.14 3.44
CA TRP A 64 -19.24 -17.54 3.88
C TRP A 64 -20.52 -18.18 4.39
N LYS A 65 -21.69 -17.66 3.98
CA LYS A 65 -22.96 -18.35 4.19
C LYS A 65 -23.12 -19.43 3.12
N ASP A 66 -23.32 -20.67 3.57
CA ASP A 66 -23.73 -21.81 2.74
C ASP A 66 -25.03 -21.52 1.96
#